data_AF-A0A523TJY3-F1
#
_entry.id   AF-A0A523TJY3-F1
#
_cell.length_a   1.000
_cell.length_b   1.000
_cell.length_c   1.000
_cell.angle_alpha   90.00
_cell.angle_beta   90.00
_cell.angle_gamma   90.00
#
_symmetry.space_group_name_H-M   'P 1'
#
loop_
_entity.id
_entity.type
_entity.pdbx_description
1 polymer ?
#
loop_
_entity_poly.entity_id
_entity_poly.type
_entity_poly.pdbx_seq_one_letter_code
_entity_poly.pdbx_strand_id
1 'polypeptide(L)'
;MKINEGDFVLISASAEKKWLVKIEKDKEFHTHKGSILLKDLIGLEFGSSIVNNKGVTFFLWKPIPADYIDSISHSTQIIYQTDIAQIIFSAGICSGKRVIEAGTGSGGLTSALARYVKPDGRIYSYDIKEEHQKVARKNIEKLGLSDSVDFKIRDAAKGFDEMDVDTIILDLPTPWEIIDSANKSLMGGGILLVFVPTYTQVDQTIEKMVRSNFYQIEAFEVIRRDLTTKIGAIRPVTRMVGFTAFFVVGRKGIPLKK
;
A
#
# COMPACT_ATOMS: atom_id res chain seq x y z
N MET A 1 -21.64 4.31 14.76
CA MET A 1 -21.74 3.70 13.41
C MET A 1 -21.94 2.21 13.60
N LYS A 2 -23.00 1.64 13.03
CA LYS A 2 -23.32 0.22 13.20
C LYS A 2 -22.65 -0.64 12.13
N ILE A 3 -22.36 -1.89 12.48
CA ILE A 3 -21.83 -2.93 11.60
C ILE A 3 -22.98 -3.47 10.75
N ASN A 4 -22.77 -3.53 9.43
CA ASN A 4 -23.72 -4.09 8.47
C ASN A 4 -23.11 -5.28 7.73
N GLU A 5 -23.97 -6.04 7.04
CA GLU A 5 -23.51 -7.07 6.10
C GLU A 5 -22.66 -6.44 4.99
N GLY A 6 -21.54 -7.09 4.64
CA GLY A 6 -20.57 -6.61 3.67
C GLY A 6 -19.47 -5.71 4.24
N ASP A 7 -19.63 -5.16 5.45
CA ASP A 7 -18.59 -4.36 6.10
C ASP A 7 -17.36 -5.22 6.43
N PHE A 8 -16.19 -4.59 6.42
CA PHE A 8 -15.00 -5.16 7.06
C PHE A 8 -14.96 -4.75 8.53
N VAL A 9 -14.66 -5.71 9.40
CA VAL A 9 -14.49 -5.53 10.84
C VAL A 9 -13.14 -6.09 11.25
N LEU A 10 -12.39 -5.32 12.02
CA LEU A 10 -11.16 -5.78 12.65
C LEU A 10 -11.52 -6.33 14.02
N ILE A 11 -11.39 -7.63 14.18
CA ILE A 11 -11.67 -8.34 15.42
C ILE A 11 -10.36 -8.50 16.19
N SER A 12 -10.31 -8.14 17.48
CA SER A 12 -9.13 -8.38 18.31
C SER A 12 -9.47 -8.83 19.73
N ALA A 13 -8.68 -9.76 20.26
CA ALA A 13 -8.77 -10.21 21.66
C ALA A 13 -7.63 -9.66 22.54
N SER A 14 -6.62 -9.08 21.90
CA SER A 14 -5.47 -8.41 22.51
C SER A 14 -4.83 -7.49 21.48
N ALA A 15 -3.89 -6.65 21.91
CA ALA A 15 -3.17 -5.75 21.00
C ALA A 15 -2.40 -6.50 19.88
N GLU A 16 -1.91 -7.70 20.17
CA GLU A 16 -1.03 -8.47 19.28
C GLU A 16 -1.77 -9.34 18.26
N LYS A 17 -3.02 -9.74 18.54
CA LYS A 17 -3.77 -10.65 17.67
C LYS A 17 -5.03 -9.98 17.17
N LYS A 18 -4.98 -9.63 15.88
CA LYS A 18 -6.01 -8.95 15.12
C LYS A 18 -6.37 -9.79 13.90
N TRP A 19 -7.64 -9.77 13.52
CA TRP A 19 -8.14 -10.45 12.33
C TRP A 19 -9.08 -9.53 11.58
N LEU A 20 -8.78 -9.29 10.31
CA LEU A 20 -9.69 -8.57 9.43
C LEU A 20 -10.69 -9.56 8.83
N VAL A 21 -11.98 -9.32 9.06
CA VAL A 21 -13.05 -10.21 8.63
C VAL A 21 -14.11 -9.42 7.86
N LYS A 22 -14.55 -9.95 6.73
CA LYS A 22 -15.71 -9.43 6.00
C LYS A 22 -16.98 -10.04 6.60
N ILE A 23 -17.94 -9.20 6.98
CA ILE A 23 -19.18 -9.65 7.61
C ILE A 23 -20.11 -10.24 6.56
N GLU A 24 -20.40 -11.52 6.72
CA GLU A 24 -21.36 -12.27 5.91
C GLU A 24 -22.25 -13.07 6.86
N LYS A 25 -23.56 -12.89 6.81
CA LYS A 25 -24.49 -13.37 7.84
C LYS A 25 -24.43 -14.89 8.08
N ASP A 26 -24.15 -15.66 7.04
CA ASP A 26 -24.17 -17.13 7.07
C ASP A 26 -22.80 -17.74 7.41
N LYS A 27 -21.79 -16.91 7.75
CA LYS A 27 -20.43 -17.37 8.06
C LYS A 27 -20.12 -17.32 9.55
N GLU A 28 -19.19 -18.18 9.95
CA GLU A 28 -18.61 -18.22 11.28
C GLU A 28 -17.12 -17.90 11.22
N PHE A 29 -16.65 -17.10 12.16
CA PHE A 29 -15.24 -16.77 12.32
C PHE A 29 -14.62 -17.66 13.40
N HIS A 30 -13.62 -18.46 13.00
CA HIS A 30 -12.96 -19.41 13.90
C HIS A 30 -11.54 -18.98 14.24
N THR A 31 -11.20 -19.11 15.52
CA THR A 31 -9.83 -18.94 16.03
C THR A 31 -9.49 -20.02 17.04
N HIS A 32 -8.20 -20.15 17.38
CA HIS A 32 -7.75 -20.94 18.52
C HIS A 32 -8.42 -20.54 19.86
N LYS A 33 -8.94 -19.31 19.97
CA LYS A 33 -9.64 -18.79 21.15
C LYS A 33 -11.15 -19.07 21.15
N GLY A 34 -11.67 -19.75 20.13
CA GLY A 34 -13.10 -20.06 19.95
C GLY A 34 -13.66 -19.40 18.68
N SER A 35 -14.97 -19.43 18.55
CA SER A 35 -15.67 -19.01 17.33
C SER A 35 -16.80 -18.03 17.60
N ILE A 36 -17.12 -17.22 16.59
CA ILE A 36 -18.15 -16.18 16.63
C ILE A 36 -18.98 -16.27 15.34
N LEU A 37 -20.30 -16.36 15.47
CA LEU A 37 -21.21 -16.26 14.33
C LEU A 37 -21.24 -14.81 13.84
N LEU A 38 -20.98 -14.58 12.56
CA LEU A 38 -20.85 -13.20 12.06
C LEU A 38 -22.18 -12.43 12.03
N LYS A 39 -23.32 -13.13 11.96
CA LYS A 39 -24.65 -12.52 12.11
C LYS A 39 -24.82 -11.79 13.45
N ASP A 40 -24.17 -12.28 14.51
CA ASP A 40 -24.30 -11.70 15.86
C ASP A 40 -23.58 -10.35 15.97
N LEU A 41 -22.72 -10.03 14.99
CA LEU A 41 -22.01 -8.75 14.91
C LEU A 41 -22.85 -7.67 14.21
N ILE A 42 -23.84 -8.06 13.39
CA ILE A 42 -24.66 -7.14 12.62
C ILE A 42 -25.54 -6.32 13.57
N GLY A 43 -25.54 -5.00 13.40
CA GLY A 43 -26.29 -4.06 14.23
C GLY A 43 -25.55 -3.59 15.48
N LEU A 44 -24.44 -4.25 15.86
CA LEU A 44 -23.54 -3.77 16.92
C LEU A 44 -22.81 -2.51 16.45
N GLU A 45 -22.36 -1.69 17.41
CA GLU A 45 -21.55 -0.52 17.12
C GLU A 45 -20.07 -0.87 17.01
N PHE A 46 -19.36 -0.26 16.06
CA PHE A 46 -17.90 -0.28 16.08
C PHE A 46 -17.37 0.29 17.40
N GLY A 47 -16.41 -0.40 18.01
CA GLY A 47 -15.86 -0.13 19.35
C GLY A 47 -16.47 -1.01 20.45
N SER A 48 -17.60 -1.67 20.19
CA SER A 48 -18.21 -2.62 21.12
C SER A 48 -17.41 -3.93 21.22
N SER A 49 -17.81 -4.78 22.15
CA SER A 49 -17.22 -6.11 22.33
C SER A 49 -18.27 -7.22 22.37
N ILE A 50 -17.83 -8.43 22.08
CA ILE A 50 -18.63 -9.66 22.15
C ILE A 50 -17.85 -10.72 22.93
N VAL A 51 -18.57 -11.51 23.72
CA VAL A 51 -18.01 -12.66 24.43
C VAL A 51 -18.35 -13.91 23.65
N ASN A 52 -17.34 -14.70 23.29
CA ASN A 52 -17.57 -15.94 22.56
C ASN A 52 -18.00 -17.09 23.49
N ASN A 53 -18.27 -18.26 22.88
CA ASN A 53 -18.63 -19.49 23.59
C ASN A 53 -17.59 -20.00 24.62
N LYS A 54 -16.35 -19.51 24.59
CA LYS A 54 -15.29 -19.83 25.54
C LYS A 54 -15.03 -18.74 26.59
N GLY A 55 -15.90 -17.73 26.68
CA GLY A 55 -15.76 -16.62 27.62
C GLY A 55 -14.70 -15.58 27.24
N VAL A 56 -14.15 -15.64 26.02
CA VAL A 56 -13.14 -14.68 25.54
C VAL A 56 -13.83 -13.45 24.99
N THR A 57 -13.42 -12.27 25.46
CA THR A 57 -13.88 -10.97 24.94
C THR A 57 -13.11 -10.60 23.68
N PHE A 58 -13.84 -10.27 22.63
CA PHE A 58 -13.32 -9.70 21.39
C PHE A 58 -13.89 -8.30 21.17
N PHE A 59 -13.03 -7.36 20.81
CA PHE A 59 -13.43 -6.01 20.41
C PHE A 59 -13.57 -5.92 18.89
N LEU A 60 -14.52 -5.09 18.44
CA LEU A 60 -14.91 -4.92 17.05
C LEU A 60 -14.54 -3.53 16.57
N TRP A 61 -13.45 -3.40 15.82
CA TRP A 61 -12.95 -2.10 15.35
C TRP A 61 -13.33 -1.84 13.91
N LYS A 62 -13.58 -0.55 13.60
CA LYS A 62 -13.62 -0.11 12.21
C LYS A 62 -12.20 -0.17 11.66
N PRO A 63 -11.92 -0.94 10.60
CA PRO A 63 -10.56 -1.08 10.11
C PRO A 63 -10.02 0.23 9.53
N ILE A 64 -8.73 0.48 9.75
CA ILE A 64 -7.96 1.56 9.13
C ILE A 64 -7.10 1.00 7.98
N PRO A 65 -6.54 1.84 7.07
CA PRO A 65 -5.71 1.36 5.96
C PRO A 65 -4.60 0.37 6.37
N ALA A 66 -3.95 0.62 7.51
CA ALA A 66 -2.93 -0.25 8.08
C ALA A 66 -3.43 -1.70 8.33
N ASP A 67 -4.66 -1.85 8.86
CA ASP A 67 -5.23 -3.16 9.16
C ASP A 67 -5.48 -4.00 7.90
N TYR A 68 -5.82 -3.33 6.78
CA TYR A 68 -5.97 -4.01 5.50
C TYR A 68 -4.63 -4.51 4.96
N ILE A 69 -3.58 -3.68 5.05
CA ILE A 69 -2.23 -4.05 4.60
C ILE A 69 -1.73 -5.26 5.39
N ASP A 70 -1.92 -5.27 6.72
CA ASP A 70 -1.50 -6.39 7.58
C ASP A 70 -2.26 -7.69 7.30
N SER A 71 -3.44 -7.62 6.67
CA SER A 71 -4.26 -8.78 6.32
C SER A 71 -3.91 -9.41 4.96
N ILE A 72 -3.10 -8.74 4.15
CA ILE A 72 -2.75 -9.19 2.80
C ILE A 72 -1.87 -10.44 2.86
N SER A 73 -2.11 -11.38 1.96
CA SER A 73 -1.24 -12.54 1.78
C SER A 73 -0.01 -12.13 0.99
N HIS A 74 1.17 -12.37 1.56
CA HIS A 74 2.45 -11.96 0.98
C HIS A 74 3.16 -13.14 0.32
N SER A 75 3.53 -13.00 -0.95
CA SER A 75 4.39 -13.91 -1.69
C SER A 75 5.76 -13.31 -2.03
N THR A 76 5.92 -12.01 -1.78
CA THR A 76 7.11 -11.21 -2.08
C THR A 76 7.55 -10.41 -0.86
N GLN A 77 8.71 -9.76 -0.94
CA GLN A 77 9.06 -8.70 -0.01
C GLN A 77 7.98 -7.61 -0.01
N ILE A 78 7.72 -7.03 1.16
CA ILE A 78 6.65 -6.07 1.38
C ILE A 78 7.21 -4.67 1.59
N ILE A 79 6.47 -3.65 1.15
CA ILE A 79 6.70 -2.27 1.55
C ILE A 79 6.00 -2.07 2.91
N TYR A 80 6.75 -1.58 3.90
CA TYR A 80 6.23 -1.41 5.26
C TYR A 80 5.24 -0.25 5.34
N GLN A 81 4.37 -0.27 6.35
CA GLN A 81 3.35 0.78 6.54
C GLN A 81 3.94 2.20 6.62
N THR A 82 5.09 2.36 7.29
CA THR A 82 5.80 3.64 7.37
C THR A 82 6.20 4.12 5.98
N ASP A 83 6.71 3.22 5.15
CA ASP A 83 7.13 3.52 3.79
C ASP A 83 5.92 3.82 2.91
N ILE A 84 4.84 3.03 2.99
CA ILE A 84 3.58 3.29 2.27
C ILE A 84 3.02 4.66 2.61
N ALA A 85 3.01 5.05 3.90
CA ALA A 85 2.56 6.37 4.32
C ALA A 85 3.39 7.48 3.68
N GLN A 86 4.71 7.28 3.63
CA GLN A 86 5.63 8.21 3.01
C GLN A 86 5.49 8.25 1.48
N ILE A 87 5.23 7.13 0.81
CA ILE A 87 4.91 7.07 -0.62
C ILE A 87 3.64 7.87 -0.91
N ILE A 88 2.57 7.64 -0.14
CA ILE A 88 1.30 8.37 -0.31
C ILE A 88 1.53 9.87 -0.20
N PHE A 89 2.28 10.30 0.82
CA PHE A 89 2.55 11.71 1.05
C PHE A 89 3.46 12.32 -0.02
N SER A 90 4.67 11.77 -0.22
CA SER A 90 5.67 12.31 -1.14
C SER A 90 5.26 12.19 -2.61
N ALA A 91 4.47 11.18 -2.99
CA ALA A 91 3.94 11.03 -4.34
C ALA A 91 2.62 11.81 -4.56
N GLY A 92 2.14 12.50 -3.51
CA GLY A 92 0.95 13.35 -3.54
C GLY A 92 -0.34 12.59 -3.85
N ILE A 93 -0.45 11.34 -3.42
CA ILE A 93 -1.59 10.48 -3.73
C ILE A 93 -2.83 11.02 -3.05
N CYS A 94 -3.88 11.25 -3.84
CA CYS A 94 -5.17 11.74 -3.39
C CYS A 94 -6.28 11.35 -4.37
N SER A 95 -7.51 11.65 -3.99
CA SER A 95 -8.72 11.30 -4.74
C SER A 95 -8.67 11.82 -6.18
N GLY A 96 -9.10 11.00 -7.14
CA GLY A 96 -9.18 11.36 -8.56
C GLY A 96 -7.89 11.14 -9.36
N LYS A 97 -6.76 10.88 -8.71
CA LYS A 97 -5.48 10.72 -9.42
C LYS A 97 -5.40 9.44 -10.25
N ARG A 98 -4.70 9.56 -11.38
CA ARG A 98 -4.25 8.47 -12.24
C ARG A 98 -2.81 8.16 -11.90
N VAL A 99 -2.56 6.95 -11.42
CA VAL A 99 -1.25 6.56 -10.86
C VAL A 99 -0.77 5.30 -11.56
N ILE A 100 0.46 5.31 -12.06
CA ILE A 100 1.14 4.07 -12.47
C ILE A 100 1.98 3.57 -11.29
N GLU A 101 1.91 2.28 -11.05
CA GLU A 101 2.84 1.54 -10.19
C GLU A 101 3.53 0.48 -11.05
N ALA A 102 4.85 0.35 -10.95
CA ALA A 102 5.58 -0.76 -11.56
C ALA A 102 6.35 -1.53 -10.49
N GLY A 103 6.09 -2.84 -10.42
CA GLY A 103 6.45 -3.69 -9.29
C GLY A 103 5.23 -3.99 -8.41
N THR A 104 4.19 -4.61 -8.97
CA THR A 104 2.95 -4.93 -8.23
C THR A 104 3.20 -5.83 -7.01
N GLY A 105 4.07 -6.84 -7.15
CA GLY A 105 4.35 -7.80 -6.08
C GLY A 105 3.09 -8.47 -5.55
N SER A 106 2.88 -8.43 -4.23
CA SER A 106 1.68 -9.00 -3.58
C SER A 106 0.45 -8.08 -3.55
N GLY A 107 0.56 -6.85 -4.08
CA GLY A 107 -0.52 -5.85 -4.10
C GLY A 107 -0.67 -5.04 -2.80
N GLY A 108 0.33 -5.04 -1.93
CA GLY A 108 0.31 -4.29 -0.66
C GLY A 108 0.21 -2.78 -0.89
N LEU A 109 1.17 -2.22 -1.63
CA LEU A 109 1.17 -0.81 -2.03
C LEU A 109 -0.03 -0.49 -2.92
N THR A 110 -0.28 -1.31 -3.95
CA THR A 110 -1.47 -1.19 -4.82
C THR A 110 -2.76 -1.02 -4.03
N SER A 111 -2.97 -1.81 -2.96
CA SER A 111 -4.17 -1.74 -2.13
C SER A 111 -4.29 -0.42 -1.38
N ALA A 112 -3.17 0.14 -0.91
CA ALA A 112 -3.14 1.43 -0.25
C ALA A 112 -3.45 2.53 -1.26
N LEU A 113 -2.74 2.56 -2.39
CA LEU A 113 -2.96 3.53 -3.46
C LEU A 113 -4.42 3.54 -3.93
N ALA A 114 -4.99 2.36 -4.21
CA ALA A 114 -6.37 2.21 -4.66
C ALA A 114 -7.39 2.81 -3.68
N ARG A 115 -7.12 2.77 -2.36
CA ARG A 115 -8.01 3.40 -1.36
C ARG A 115 -7.97 4.92 -1.43
N TYR A 116 -6.80 5.51 -1.66
CA TYR A 116 -6.62 6.96 -1.63
C TYR A 116 -7.00 7.66 -2.93
N VAL A 117 -6.98 6.95 -4.07
CA VAL A 117 -7.39 7.54 -5.36
C VAL A 117 -8.90 7.51 -5.60
N LYS A 118 -9.65 6.70 -4.84
CA LYS A 118 -11.12 6.65 -4.93
C LYS A 118 -11.79 8.00 -4.61
N PRO A 119 -13.00 8.26 -5.13
CA PRO A 119 -13.82 7.35 -5.95
C PRO A 119 -13.43 7.32 -7.43
N ASP A 120 -12.85 8.40 -7.96
CA ASP A 120 -12.73 8.60 -9.43
C ASP A 120 -11.34 8.33 -10.00
N GLY A 121 -10.35 8.09 -9.14
CA GLY A 121 -8.98 7.81 -9.57
C GLY A 121 -8.73 6.34 -9.92
N ARG A 122 -7.58 6.09 -10.55
CA ARG A 122 -7.23 4.78 -11.12
C ARG A 122 -5.76 4.45 -10.88
N ILE A 123 -5.50 3.21 -10.51
CA ILE A 123 -4.15 2.63 -10.41
C ILE A 123 -3.92 1.74 -11.62
N TYR A 124 -2.84 1.96 -12.35
CA TYR A 124 -2.36 1.09 -13.42
C TYR A 124 -1.13 0.34 -12.90
N SER A 125 -1.31 -0.91 -12.49
CA SER A 125 -0.27 -1.69 -11.80
C SER A 125 0.39 -2.69 -12.75
N TYR A 126 1.68 -2.45 -13.03
CA TYR A 126 2.51 -3.22 -13.94
C TYR A 126 3.42 -4.20 -13.20
N ASP A 127 3.46 -5.44 -13.66
CA ASP A 127 4.44 -6.45 -13.22
C ASP A 127 4.64 -7.46 -14.35
N ILE A 128 5.89 -7.87 -14.57
CA ILE A 128 6.25 -8.81 -15.63
C ILE A 128 5.86 -10.25 -15.27
N LYS A 129 5.74 -10.55 -13.98
CA LYS A 129 5.46 -11.90 -13.46
C LYS A 129 3.95 -12.06 -13.28
N GLU A 130 3.36 -12.91 -14.11
CA GLU A 130 1.94 -13.25 -14.04
C GLU A 130 1.52 -13.78 -12.65
N GLU A 131 2.37 -14.55 -11.98
CA GLU A 131 2.09 -15.09 -10.64
C GLU A 131 1.93 -14.00 -9.58
N HIS A 132 2.72 -12.92 -9.66
CA HIS A 132 2.55 -11.76 -8.78
C HIS A 132 1.20 -11.09 -9.04
N GLN A 133 0.87 -10.88 -10.32
CA GLN A 133 -0.41 -10.28 -10.72
C GLN A 133 -1.62 -11.10 -10.27
N LYS A 134 -1.55 -12.44 -10.31
CA LYS A 134 -2.61 -13.32 -9.78
C LYS A 134 -2.81 -13.13 -8.28
N VAL A 135 -1.73 -13.11 -7.50
CA VAL A 135 -1.79 -12.90 -6.04
C VAL A 135 -2.34 -11.51 -5.72
N ALA A 136 -1.81 -10.47 -6.36
CA ALA A 136 -2.25 -9.09 -6.16
C ALA A 136 -3.72 -8.91 -6.52
N ARG A 137 -4.18 -9.44 -7.67
CA ARG A 137 -5.58 -9.39 -8.09
C ARG A 137 -6.50 -10.02 -7.06
N LYS A 138 -6.17 -11.23 -6.59
CA LYS A 138 -6.94 -11.92 -5.54
C LYS A 138 -7.02 -11.09 -4.25
N ASN A 139 -5.93 -10.43 -3.85
CA ASN A 139 -5.90 -9.57 -2.68
C ASN A 139 -6.76 -8.31 -2.88
N ILE A 140 -6.65 -7.63 -4.02
CA ILE A 140 -7.45 -6.45 -4.37
C ILE A 140 -8.95 -6.77 -4.48
N GLU A 141 -9.32 -7.90 -5.08
CA GLU A 141 -10.70 -8.39 -5.15
C GLU A 141 -11.28 -8.65 -3.77
N LYS A 142 -10.53 -9.37 -2.92
CA LYS A 142 -10.94 -9.62 -1.52
C LYS A 142 -11.20 -8.33 -0.77
N LEU A 143 -10.48 -7.25 -1.07
CA LEU A 143 -10.60 -5.95 -0.41
C LEU A 143 -11.67 -5.03 -1.04
N GLY A 144 -12.35 -5.45 -2.11
CA GLY A 144 -13.36 -4.64 -2.80
C GLY A 144 -12.76 -3.42 -3.51
N LEU A 145 -11.54 -3.55 -4.03
CA LEU A 145 -10.79 -2.46 -4.66
C LEU A 145 -10.61 -2.65 -6.17
N SER A 146 -11.18 -3.70 -6.76
CA SER A 146 -11.02 -4.04 -8.19
C SER A 146 -11.41 -2.91 -9.13
N ASP A 147 -12.44 -2.12 -8.78
CA ASP A 147 -12.93 -1.02 -9.61
C ASP A 147 -11.96 0.17 -9.68
N SER A 148 -10.85 0.14 -8.95
CA SER A 148 -9.86 1.22 -8.93
C SER A 148 -8.49 0.78 -9.47
N VAL A 149 -8.35 -0.47 -9.92
CA VAL A 149 -7.05 -1.04 -10.32
C VAL A 149 -7.13 -1.75 -11.67
N ASP A 150 -6.27 -1.34 -12.59
CA ASP A 150 -5.98 -2.04 -13.86
C ASP A 150 -4.63 -2.76 -13.75
N PHE A 151 -4.67 -4.08 -13.80
CA PHE A 151 -3.46 -4.91 -13.77
C PHE A 151 -2.92 -5.18 -15.16
N LYS A 152 -1.61 -4.98 -15.36
CA LYS A 152 -0.91 -5.15 -16.63
C LYS A 152 0.27 -6.11 -16.48
N ILE A 153 0.12 -7.30 -17.06
CA ILE A 153 1.23 -8.27 -17.15
C ILE A 153 2.16 -7.81 -18.28
N ARG A 154 3.10 -6.92 -17.94
CA ARG A 154 4.01 -6.33 -18.91
C ARG A 154 5.29 -5.85 -18.25
N ASP A 155 6.36 -5.93 -19.01
CA ASP A 155 7.62 -5.28 -18.71
C ASP A 155 7.51 -3.74 -18.84
N ALA A 156 7.68 -3.03 -17.72
CA ALA A 156 7.68 -1.58 -17.68
C ALA A 156 8.84 -0.95 -18.49
N ALA A 157 9.92 -1.71 -18.77
CA ALA A 157 11.02 -1.24 -19.62
C ALA A 157 10.58 -1.01 -21.08
N LYS A 158 9.46 -1.61 -21.49
CA LYS A 158 8.83 -1.35 -22.79
C LYS A 158 7.95 -0.10 -22.80
N GLY A 159 7.87 0.62 -21.68
CA GLY A 159 7.06 1.82 -21.49
C GLY A 159 5.68 1.54 -20.90
N PHE A 160 4.85 2.59 -20.83
CA PHE A 160 3.50 2.58 -20.28
C PHE A 160 2.47 2.94 -21.36
N ASP A 161 1.26 2.39 -21.27
CA ASP A 161 0.17 2.73 -22.20
C ASP A 161 -0.49 4.05 -21.84
N GLU A 162 -0.47 4.39 -20.55
CA GLU A 162 -1.10 5.58 -20.04
C GLU A 162 -0.20 6.79 -20.26
N MET A 163 -0.84 7.85 -20.75
CA MET A 163 -0.28 9.18 -20.90
C MET A 163 -1.00 10.14 -19.96
N ASP A 164 -0.33 11.25 -19.66
CA ASP A 164 -0.80 12.31 -18.78
C ASP A 164 -1.28 11.78 -17.42
N VAL A 165 -0.51 10.89 -16.82
CA VAL A 165 -0.75 10.42 -15.45
C VAL A 165 -0.17 11.39 -14.43
N ASP A 166 -0.80 11.48 -13.26
CA ASP A 166 -0.41 12.41 -12.19
C ASP A 166 0.91 11.98 -11.52
N THR A 167 1.04 10.67 -11.30
CA THR A 167 2.10 10.09 -10.48
C THR A 167 2.54 8.74 -11.04
N ILE A 168 3.84 8.46 -10.99
CA ILE A 168 4.43 7.15 -11.26
C ILE A 168 5.27 6.72 -10.06
N ILE A 169 5.06 5.49 -9.58
CA ILE A 169 5.82 4.87 -8.50
C ILE A 169 6.55 3.63 -9.03
N LEU A 170 7.86 3.57 -8.81
CA LEU A 170 8.72 2.47 -9.28
C LEU A 170 9.35 1.74 -8.09
N ASP A 171 9.03 0.45 -7.95
CA ASP A 171 9.70 -0.49 -7.04
C ASP A 171 10.25 -1.65 -7.86
N LEU A 172 11.42 -1.43 -8.50
CA LEU A 172 12.05 -2.33 -9.46
C LEU A 172 13.54 -2.45 -9.19
N PRO A 173 14.23 -3.49 -9.70
CA PRO A 173 15.67 -3.63 -9.56
C PRO A 173 16.48 -2.54 -10.30
N THR A 174 16.03 -2.14 -11.50
CA THR A 174 16.72 -1.19 -12.39
C THR A 174 15.85 -0.01 -12.83
N PRO A 175 15.29 0.79 -11.90
CA PRO A 175 14.30 1.82 -12.23
C PRO A 175 14.85 2.92 -13.14
N TRP A 176 16.16 3.20 -13.12
CA TRP A 176 16.79 4.19 -14.01
C TRP A 176 16.62 3.85 -15.50
N GLU A 177 16.48 2.58 -15.87
CA GLU A 177 16.31 2.19 -17.28
C GLU A 177 14.96 2.67 -17.86
N ILE A 178 13.98 2.94 -16.99
CA ILE A 178 12.61 3.24 -17.39
C ILE A 178 12.19 4.70 -17.17
N ILE A 179 13.08 5.53 -16.61
CA ILE A 179 12.78 6.94 -16.27
C ILE A 179 12.42 7.78 -17.51
N ASP A 180 13.02 7.51 -18.67
CA ASP A 180 12.63 8.21 -19.91
C ASP A 180 11.20 7.89 -20.31
N SER A 181 10.80 6.62 -20.19
CA SER A 181 9.43 6.18 -20.47
C SER A 181 8.46 6.75 -19.44
N ALA A 182 8.83 6.76 -18.16
CA ALA A 182 8.06 7.39 -17.09
C ALA A 182 7.86 8.89 -17.35
N ASN A 183 8.91 9.59 -17.78
CA ASN A 183 8.81 11.01 -18.13
C ASN A 183 7.80 11.25 -19.26
N LYS A 184 7.79 10.41 -20.31
CA LYS A 184 6.83 10.54 -21.41
C LYS A 184 5.38 10.40 -20.92
N SER A 185 5.12 9.43 -20.05
CA SER A 185 3.77 9.13 -19.54
C SER A 185 3.26 10.12 -18.49
N LEU A 186 4.13 10.77 -17.73
CA LEU A 186 3.74 11.76 -16.73
C LEU A 186 3.18 13.04 -17.38
N MET A 187 2.15 13.63 -16.79
CA MET A 187 1.74 14.99 -17.12
C MET A 187 2.82 16.02 -16.74
N GLY A 188 2.73 17.24 -17.26
CA GLY A 188 3.59 18.34 -16.80
C GLY A 188 3.46 18.59 -15.30
N GLY A 189 4.60 18.63 -14.59
CA GLY A 189 4.61 18.76 -13.12
C GLY A 189 4.28 17.46 -12.37
N GLY A 190 3.99 16.37 -13.08
CA GLY A 190 3.71 15.06 -12.48
C GLY A 190 4.89 14.52 -11.67
N ILE A 191 4.60 13.63 -10.72
CA ILE A 191 5.57 13.14 -9.74
C ILE A 191 6.09 11.76 -10.12
N LEU A 192 7.41 11.60 -10.13
CA LEU A 192 8.07 10.30 -10.14
C LEU A 192 8.60 10.00 -8.73
N LEU A 193 8.21 8.87 -8.16
CA LEU A 193 8.79 8.32 -6.93
C LEU A 193 9.44 6.97 -7.25
N VAL A 194 10.67 6.79 -6.81
CA VAL A 194 11.45 5.56 -6.95
C VAL A 194 11.84 5.04 -5.57
N PHE A 195 11.62 3.75 -5.32
CA PHE A 195 11.92 3.08 -4.06
C PHE A 195 13.04 2.06 -4.30
N VAL A 196 14.22 2.27 -3.71
CA VAL A 196 15.44 1.47 -4.01
C VAL A 196 16.29 1.17 -2.78
N PRO A 197 16.84 -0.04 -2.62
CA PRO A 197 17.51 -0.46 -1.39
C PRO A 197 18.99 -0.07 -1.26
N THR A 198 19.65 0.46 -2.29
CA THR A 198 21.11 0.73 -2.22
C THR A 198 21.47 2.14 -2.64
N TYR A 199 22.52 2.69 -2.03
CA TYR A 199 23.08 3.99 -2.37
C TYR A 199 23.49 4.09 -3.85
N THR A 200 23.99 3.01 -4.45
CA THR A 200 24.32 2.98 -5.89
C THR A 200 23.08 3.13 -6.75
N GLN A 201 21.97 2.47 -6.39
CA GLN A 201 20.71 2.63 -7.11
C GLN A 201 20.12 4.04 -6.92
N VAL A 202 20.31 4.67 -5.75
CA VAL A 202 19.96 6.09 -5.52
C VAL A 202 20.75 6.99 -6.48
N ASP A 203 22.07 6.84 -6.53
CA ASP A 203 22.95 7.63 -7.38
C ASP A 203 22.58 7.53 -8.87
N GLN A 204 22.41 6.30 -9.38
CA GLN A 204 22.00 6.05 -10.75
C GLN A 204 20.61 6.61 -11.07
N THR A 205 19.68 6.53 -10.10
CA THR A 205 18.33 7.09 -10.25
C THR A 205 18.39 8.60 -10.35
N ILE A 206 19.11 9.28 -9.47
CA ILE A 206 19.25 10.74 -9.48
C ILE A 206 19.92 11.21 -10.77
N GLU A 207 21.05 10.60 -11.16
CA GLU A 207 21.76 10.93 -12.40
C GLU A 207 20.80 10.87 -13.60
N LYS A 208 20.02 9.79 -13.68
CA LYS A 208 19.05 9.61 -14.75
C LYS A 208 17.88 10.59 -14.68
N MET A 209 17.35 10.89 -13.50
CA MET A 209 16.28 11.89 -13.31
C MET A 209 16.71 13.27 -13.79
N VAL A 210 17.93 13.71 -13.44
CA VAL A 210 18.50 14.98 -13.90
C VAL A 210 18.58 15.02 -15.43
N ARG A 211 19.10 13.97 -16.06
CA ARG A 211 19.18 13.86 -17.54
C ARG A 211 17.81 13.80 -18.22
N SER A 212 16.77 13.42 -17.50
CA SER A 212 15.41 13.24 -18.01
C SER A 212 14.48 14.41 -17.67
N ASN A 213 15.02 15.59 -17.33
CA ASN A 213 14.28 16.81 -17.00
C ASN A 213 13.35 16.68 -15.77
N PHE A 214 13.79 15.96 -14.74
CA PHE A 214 13.15 16.04 -13.43
C PHE A 214 13.81 17.13 -12.57
N TYR A 215 12.98 17.81 -11.77
CA TYR A 215 13.38 18.90 -10.87
C TYR A 215 12.85 18.64 -9.46
N GLN A 216 13.31 19.45 -8.50
CA GLN A 216 13.02 19.26 -7.06
C GLN A 216 13.30 17.82 -6.63
N ILE A 217 14.48 17.31 -7.04
CA ILE A 217 14.88 15.94 -6.75
C ILE A 217 15.29 15.86 -5.28
N GLU A 218 14.64 14.98 -4.54
CA GLU A 218 14.91 14.71 -3.13
C GLU A 218 15.18 13.22 -2.95
N ALA A 219 16.14 12.89 -2.10
CA ALA A 219 16.42 11.51 -1.70
C ALA A 219 16.52 11.41 -0.18
N PHE A 220 15.83 10.44 0.41
CA PHE A 220 15.78 10.27 1.86
C PHE A 220 15.42 8.83 2.24
N GLU A 221 15.59 8.48 3.51
CA GLU A 221 15.08 7.25 4.12
C GLU A 221 14.24 7.61 5.35
N VAL A 222 13.42 6.66 5.83
CA VAL A 222 12.63 6.85 7.05
C VAL A 222 12.88 5.71 8.02
N ILE A 223 13.02 6.05 9.31
CA ILE A 223 13.25 5.07 10.37
C ILE A 223 12.12 5.17 11.39
N ARG A 224 11.36 4.07 11.54
CA ARG A 224 10.37 3.93 12.61
C ARG A 224 11.00 3.23 13.81
N ARG A 225 10.99 3.90 14.97
CA ARG A 225 11.49 3.36 16.24
C ARG A 225 10.33 3.11 17.21
N ASP A 226 9.90 1.86 17.29
CA ASP A 226 8.80 1.48 18.19
C ASP A 226 9.25 1.47 19.67
N LEU A 227 8.30 1.79 20.55
CA LEU A 227 8.47 1.74 22.00
C LEU A 227 7.68 0.57 22.59
N THR A 228 8.15 0.03 23.70
CA THR A 228 7.36 -0.84 24.56
C THR A 228 6.19 -0.05 25.14
N THR A 229 5.02 -0.69 25.23
CA THR A 229 3.79 -0.10 25.76
C THR A 229 3.50 -0.51 27.20
N LYS A 230 4.48 -1.10 27.90
CA LYS A 230 4.35 -1.51 29.30
C LYS A 230 4.51 -0.30 30.23
N ILE A 231 3.45 0.01 30.98
CA ILE A 231 3.43 1.08 31.98
C ILE A 231 4.60 0.89 32.96
N GLY A 232 5.35 1.97 33.22
CA GLY A 232 6.54 1.95 34.08
C GLY A 232 7.79 1.33 33.44
N ALA A 233 7.71 0.87 32.19
CA ALA A 233 8.82 0.25 31.46
C ALA A 233 8.82 0.66 29.97
N ILE A 234 8.45 1.91 29.68
CA ILE A 234 8.48 2.48 28.33
C ILE A 234 9.93 2.72 27.91
N ARG A 235 10.35 2.08 26.82
CA ARG A 235 11.68 2.19 26.21
C ARG A 235 11.62 1.70 24.77
N PRO A 236 12.63 1.99 23.93
CA PRO A 236 12.70 1.37 22.60
C PRO A 236 12.65 -0.16 22.65
N VAL A 237 11.96 -0.75 21.67
CA VAL A 237 12.05 -2.19 21.44
C VAL A 237 13.49 -2.59 21.11
N THR A 238 13.91 -3.76 21.58
CA THR A 238 15.31 -4.20 21.43
C THR A 238 15.67 -4.55 19.99
N ARG A 239 14.73 -5.11 19.24
CA ARG A 239 14.88 -5.42 17.81
C ARG A 239 13.98 -4.50 17.01
N MET A 240 14.52 -3.88 15.97
CA MET A 240 13.79 -3.04 15.04
C MET A 240 14.21 -3.34 13.60
N VAL A 241 13.37 -2.94 12.66
CA VAL A 241 13.78 -2.84 11.25
C VAL A 241 14.65 -1.60 11.12
N GLY A 242 15.94 -1.79 10.86
CA GLY A 242 16.92 -0.70 10.80
C GLY A 242 16.95 0.03 9.46
N PHE A 243 16.52 -0.63 8.38
CA PHE A 243 16.53 -0.10 7.03
C PHE A 243 15.55 -0.90 6.16
N THR A 244 14.87 -0.23 5.24
CA THR A 244 14.00 -0.85 4.23
C THR A 244 14.48 -0.47 2.83
N ALA A 245 14.32 0.80 2.45
CA ALA A 245 14.85 1.36 1.22
C ALA A 245 14.93 2.89 1.29
N PHE A 246 15.52 3.49 0.26
CA PHE A 246 15.52 4.92 0.00
C PHE A 246 14.36 5.31 -0.90
N PHE A 247 13.87 6.51 -0.71
CA PHE A 247 12.96 7.20 -1.63
C PHE A 247 13.79 8.16 -2.47
N VAL A 248 13.55 8.18 -3.78
CA VAL A 248 14.02 9.25 -4.68
C VAL A 248 12.79 9.82 -5.38
N VAL A 249 12.53 11.10 -5.17
CA VAL A 249 11.33 11.78 -5.65
C VAL A 249 11.73 12.94 -6.54
N GLY A 250 10.97 13.20 -7.60
CA GLY A 250 11.17 14.39 -8.42
C GLY A 250 9.96 14.68 -9.29
N ARG A 251 9.93 15.90 -9.84
CA ARG A 251 8.81 16.42 -10.64
C ARG A 251 9.21 16.62 -12.08
N LYS A 252 8.36 16.18 -13.01
CA LYS A 252 8.58 16.39 -14.44
C LYS A 252 8.56 17.88 -14.77
N GLY A 253 9.68 18.40 -15.25
CA GLY A 253 9.74 19.71 -15.88
C GLY A 253 9.39 19.61 -17.36
N ILE A 254 8.78 20.68 -17.88
CA ILE A 254 8.57 20.86 -19.32
C ILE A 254 9.48 22.01 -19.77
N PRO A 255 10.54 21.72 -20.54
CA PRO A 255 11.34 22.78 -21.13
C PRO A 255 10.48 23.65 -22.05
N LEU A 256 10.59 24.97 -21.93
CA LEU A 256 10.01 25.87 -22.92
C LEU A 256 10.68 25.61 -24.27
N LYS A 257 9.88 25.37 -25.32
CA LYS A 257 10.40 25.40 -26.69
C LYS A 257 10.86 26.83 -26.96
N LYS A 258 12.17 27.01 -27.16
CA LYS A 258 12.73 28.25 -27.69
C LYS A 258 12.28 28.45 -29.14
#